data_AF-A0A8S3Z8X5-F1
#
_entry.id   AF-A0A8S3Z8X5-F1
#
_cell.length_a   1.000
_cell.length_b   1.000
_cell.length_c   1.000
_cell.angle_alpha   90.00
_cell.angle_beta   90.00
_cell.angle_gamma   90.00
#
_symmetry.space_group_name_H-M   'P 1'
#
loop_
_entity.id
_entity.type
_entity.pdbx_description
1 polymer ?
#
loop_
_entity_poly.entity_id
_entity_poly.type
_entity_poly.pdbx_seq_one_letter_code
_entity_poly.pdbx_strand_id
1 'polypeptide(L)'
;MIWPVRSLNEQKYFLGSIRKAPQEVIQIRKRRLMQSHLNDFLLASSLTCVLITSWTTDVDCPARSSCRPDGCNGYVCLCSRGYVYDRRSATCEKGSPVGESCAGGEKCLSVMAICQRDVCQCQVFFRYVEEFQKCSFPSGNVVGERCNTKDNCSDPNSDCIKGFCACAEGYRLKTDEEYWVDPMNPKECVMFNSSLTLCKGKLVTPNPPADLIPAGEPCTGPNQCVSQAYCTANISGVCTCDSEHYNDKGKCGDRRVAGSTCFGTGQCVVNSECSSTMGGTCDCRSGYYESGGICVEAIWPTKPCTAYGQCVDNAECGVGTSNVCDCNEGFFANVSMCHEVIPPGLPCSGAGQCVTQAQCLDGVCRCDEGFYSFRSPPAPGSRAAPLMSVCPAPSACEWQLPSNVPVTLATFESPIDCANVAPTFSASAFSLPKEPTLSVILIFT
;
A
#
# COMPACT_ATOMS: atom_id res chain seq x y z
N MET A 1 -67.62 -67.05 -33.95
CA MET A 1 -67.45 -65.61 -33.65
C MET A 1 -67.22 -64.90 -34.98
N ILE A 2 -68.28 -64.78 -35.79
CA ILE A 2 -69.09 -63.56 -35.95
C ILE A 2 -68.25 -62.35 -36.35
N TRP A 3 -67.99 -62.28 -37.66
CA TRP A 3 -68.34 -61.23 -38.62
C TRP A 3 -67.86 -59.77 -38.48
N PRO A 4 -67.72 -59.09 -39.64
CA PRO A 4 -66.74 -58.03 -39.87
C PRO A 4 -67.38 -56.74 -40.45
N VAL A 5 -66.55 -55.85 -41.03
CA VAL A 5 -66.86 -54.83 -42.07
C VAL A 5 -68.06 -53.89 -41.84
N ARG A 6 -67.83 -52.57 -41.85
CA ARG A 6 -68.45 -51.64 -42.84
C ARG A 6 -68.01 -50.17 -42.69
N SER A 7 -67.52 -49.68 -43.82
CA SER A 7 -67.66 -48.31 -44.32
C SER A 7 -69.13 -47.92 -44.43
N LEU A 8 -69.47 -46.64 -44.21
CA LEU A 8 -70.15 -45.76 -45.18
C LEU A 8 -70.76 -44.51 -44.53
N ASN A 9 -70.65 -43.41 -45.29
CA ASN A 9 -71.63 -42.34 -45.52
C ASN A 9 -71.95 -41.35 -44.39
N GLU A 10 -71.63 -40.07 -44.64
CA GLU A 10 -72.52 -39.03 -45.21
C GLU A 10 -73.61 -38.59 -44.23
N GLN A 11 -73.56 -37.31 -43.83
CA GLN A 11 -74.58 -36.30 -44.13
C GLN A 11 -74.19 -35.01 -43.38
N LYS A 12 -73.84 -33.91 -44.07
CA LYS A 12 -74.73 -32.91 -44.70
C LYS A 12 -75.52 -32.05 -43.70
N TYR A 13 -75.27 -30.74 -43.81
CA TYR A 13 -76.07 -29.57 -43.41
C TYR A 13 -76.23 -29.26 -41.92
N PHE A 14 -75.65 -28.12 -41.51
CA PHE A 14 -76.45 -27.03 -40.96
C PHE A 14 -75.71 -25.69 -41.16
N LEU A 15 -76.21 -24.90 -42.11
CA LEU A 15 -75.99 -23.46 -42.19
C LEU A 15 -76.79 -22.82 -41.06
N GLY A 16 -76.11 -22.15 -40.13
CA GLY A 16 -76.72 -21.44 -39.02
C GLY A 16 -75.98 -20.14 -38.74
N SER A 17 -76.42 -19.08 -39.42
CA SER A 17 -76.00 -17.69 -39.24
C SER A 17 -76.10 -17.27 -37.77
N ILE A 18 -74.99 -16.84 -37.15
CA ILE A 18 -75.02 -16.13 -35.87
C ILE A 18 -74.41 -14.74 -36.04
N ARG A 19 -75.26 -13.79 -35.66
CA ARG A 19 -75.13 -12.34 -35.72
C ARG A 19 -73.95 -11.83 -34.89
N LYS A 20 -73.31 -10.78 -35.41
CA LYS A 20 -72.46 -9.86 -34.64
C LYS A 20 -73.29 -9.09 -33.60
N ALA A 21 -72.82 -9.07 -32.35
CA ALA A 21 -72.77 -7.94 -31.40
C ALA A 21 -72.49 -8.47 -29.97
N PRO A 22 -72.01 -7.65 -29.01
CA PRO A 22 -71.02 -6.58 -29.08
C PRO A 22 -69.87 -6.78 -28.06
N GLN A 23 -68.76 -6.07 -28.30
CA GLN A 23 -67.71 -5.83 -27.31
C GLN A 23 -68.29 -5.05 -26.13
N GLU A 24 -68.41 -5.65 -24.94
CA GLU A 24 -68.33 -4.94 -23.64
C GLU A 24 -68.58 -5.84 -22.40
N VAL A 25 -68.14 -7.11 -22.36
CA VAL A 25 -68.23 -7.89 -21.11
C VAL A 25 -67.04 -8.85 -20.92
N ILE A 26 -65.80 -8.34 -21.06
CA ILE A 26 -64.59 -9.04 -20.57
C ILE A 26 -63.60 -8.01 -19.98
N GLN A 27 -64.03 -7.24 -18.98
CA GLN A 27 -63.15 -6.34 -18.23
C GLN A 27 -63.34 -6.38 -16.70
N ILE A 28 -63.98 -7.42 -16.15
CA ILE A 28 -64.24 -7.50 -14.69
C ILE A 28 -63.65 -8.77 -14.02
N ARG A 29 -62.86 -9.59 -14.76
CA ARG A 29 -62.07 -10.69 -14.16
C ARG A 29 -60.54 -10.54 -14.28
N LYS A 30 -60.05 -9.40 -14.76
CA LYS A 30 -58.60 -9.08 -14.81
C LYS A 30 -58.08 -8.20 -13.66
N ARG A 31 -58.94 -7.76 -12.73
CA ARG A 31 -58.56 -6.88 -11.60
C ARG A 31 -58.44 -7.55 -10.23
N ARG A 32 -58.63 -8.87 -10.10
CA ARG A 32 -58.44 -9.60 -8.82
C ARG A 32 -57.20 -10.52 -8.77
N LEU A 33 -56.41 -10.59 -9.85
CA LEU A 33 -55.13 -11.30 -9.88
C LEU A 33 -53.90 -10.37 -9.96
N MET A 34 -54.10 -9.04 -9.96
CA MET A 34 -53.02 -8.04 -9.93
C MET A 34 -52.85 -7.33 -8.56
N GLN A 35 -53.54 -7.78 -7.51
CA GLN A 35 -53.43 -7.15 -6.18
C GLN A 35 -52.69 -8.01 -5.14
N SER A 36 -52.30 -9.26 -5.46
CA SER A 36 -51.49 -10.10 -4.55
C SER A 36 -49.99 -10.10 -4.87
N HIS A 37 -49.55 -9.44 -5.95
CA HIS A 37 -48.12 -9.34 -6.32
C HIS A 37 -47.48 -7.99 -5.97
N LEU A 38 -48.23 -7.07 -5.36
CA LEU A 38 -47.75 -5.72 -5.02
C LEU A 38 -47.30 -5.55 -3.55
N ASN A 39 -47.50 -6.57 -2.70
CA ASN A 39 -47.06 -6.54 -1.30
C ASN A 39 -45.78 -7.35 -1.01
N ASP A 40 -45.27 -8.15 -1.95
CA ASP A 40 -43.94 -8.78 -1.84
C ASP A 40 -42.81 -7.88 -2.36
N PHE A 41 -43.14 -6.69 -2.88
CA PHE A 41 -42.18 -5.73 -3.42
C PHE A 41 -41.66 -4.72 -2.39
N LEU A 42 -42.05 -4.83 -1.11
CA LEU A 42 -41.73 -3.84 -0.06
C LEU A 42 -40.96 -4.40 1.16
N LEU A 43 -40.45 -5.64 1.09
CA LEU A 43 -39.59 -6.24 2.13
C LEU A 43 -38.23 -6.74 1.64
N ALA A 44 -37.77 -6.27 0.48
CA ALA A 44 -36.40 -6.49 -0.01
C ALA A 44 -35.59 -5.19 -0.11
N SER A 45 -35.95 -4.17 0.66
CA SER A 45 -35.30 -2.86 0.73
C SER A 45 -34.23 -2.74 1.84
N SER A 46 -33.67 -3.85 2.31
CA SER A 46 -32.65 -3.84 3.37
C SER A 46 -31.56 -4.91 3.27
N LEU A 47 -31.24 -5.41 2.07
CA LEU A 47 -29.92 -5.96 1.80
C LEU A 47 -29.22 -5.07 0.77
N THR A 48 -28.44 -4.14 1.31
CA THR A 48 -27.14 -3.72 0.75
C THR A 48 -26.85 -4.22 -0.66
N CYS A 49 -27.40 -3.51 -1.65
CA CYS A 49 -26.62 -3.21 -2.85
C CYS A 49 -25.43 -2.40 -2.37
N VAL A 50 -24.37 -3.11 -1.96
CA VAL A 50 -23.02 -2.56 -1.95
C VAL A 50 -22.80 -2.09 -3.39
N LEU A 51 -22.86 -0.78 -3.54
CA LEU A 51 -22.49 -0.05 -4.74
C LEU A 51 -21.01 -0.36 -5.04
N ILE A 52 -20.73 -1.48 -5.71
CA ILE A 52 -19.49 -1.63 -6.49
C ILE A 52 -19.69 -0.72 -7.70
N THR A 53 -19.55 0.58 -7.46
CA THR A 53 -19.61 1.63 -8.48
C THR A 53 -18.18 1.99 -8.84
N SER A 54 -17.43 1.02 -9.36
CA SER A 54 -16.28 1.21 -10.26
C SER A 54 -15.51 -0.11 -10.39
N TRP A 55 -15.76 -0.85 -11.47
CA TRP A 55 -14.85 -1.91 -11.92
C TRP A 55 -13.66 -1.19 -12.53
N THR A 56 -12.54 -1.12 -11.81
CA THR A 56 -11.37 -0.34 -12.25
C THR A 56 -10.28 -1.22 -12.82
N THR A 57 -10.34 -2.53 -12.53
CA THR A 57 -9.31 -3.49 -12.95
C THR A 57 -9.90 -4.82 -13.42
N ASP A 58 -9.10 -5.59 -14.17
CA ASP A 58 -9.47 -6.94 -14.62
C ASP A 58 -9.78 -7.90 -13.45
N VAL A 59 -9.22 -7.63 -12.26
CA VAL A 59 -9.41 -8.45 -11.05
C VAL A 59 -10.85 -8.38 -10.55
N ASP A 60 -11.51 -7.25 -10.78
CA ASP A 60 -12.90 -7.06 -10.34
C ASP A 60 -13.86 -7.88 -11.23
N CYS A 61 -13.46 -8.26 -12.43
CA CYS A 61 -14.34 -8.92 -13.38
C CYS A 61 -14.49 -10.44 -13.12
N PRO A 62 -15.67 -11.04 -13.41
CA PRO A 62 -15.88 -12.48 -13.26
C PRO A 62 -14.91 -13.28 -14.14
N ALA A 63 -14.69 -14.55 -13.79
CA ALA A 63 -13.76 -15.40 -14.53
C ALA A 63 -14.08 -15.41 -16.04
N ARG A 64 -13.02 -15.34 -16.87
CA ARG A 64 -13.09 -15.27 -18.34
C ARG A 64 -13.75 -14.00 -18.88
N SER A 65 -13.64 -12.91 -18.13
CA SER A 65 -13.93 -11.55 -18.62
C SER A 65 -12.77 -10.61 -18.31
N SER A 66 -12.75 -9.47 -19.00
CA SER A 66 -11.75 -8.41 -18.83
C SER A 66 -12.46 -7.07 -18.78
N CYS A 67 -11.91 -6.14 -18.01
CA CYS A 67 -12.42 -4.79 -17.86
C CYS A 67 -12.03 -3.98 -19.11
N ARG A 68 -13.04 -3.57 -19.89
CA ARG A 68 -12.82 -2.87 -21.16
C ARG A 68 -13.69 -1.63 -21.26
N PRO A 69 -13.23 -0.59 -21.98
CA PRO A 69 -14.05 0.58 -22.20
C PRO A 69 -15.20 0.24 -23.17
N ASP A 70 -16.39 0.77 -22.89
CA ASP A 70 -17.59 0.69 -23.73
C ASP A 70 -18.02 2.10 -24.18
N GLY A 71 -17.11 2.77 -24.88
CA GLY A 71 -17.31 4.13 -25.37
C GLY A 71 -17.68 5.10 -24.24
N CYS A 72 -18.80 5.79 -24.37
CA CYS A 72 -19.25 6.76 -23.36
C CYS A 72 -19.90 6.13 -22.12
N ASN A 73 -20.11 4.82 -22.09
CA ASN A 73 -20.72 4.12 -20.96
C ASN A 73 -19.69 3.80 -19.85
N GLY A 74 -18.42 4.14 -20.05
CA GLY A 74 -17.34 3.90 -19.09
C GLY A 74 -16.71 2.53 -19.29
N TYR A 75 -16.43 1.83 -18.18
CA TYR A 75 -15.82 0.51 -18.17
C TYR A 75 -16.84 -0.57 -17.82
N VAL A 76 -16.82 -1.66 -18.57
CA VAL A 76 -17.68 -2.82 -18.36
C VAL A 76 -16.84 -4.09 -18.48
N CYS A 77 -17.19 -5.09 -17.66
CA CYS A 77 -16.60 -6.42 -17.80
C CYS A 77 -17.15 -7.09 -19.06
N LEU A 78 -16.30 -7.23 -20.07
CA LEU A 78 -16.62 -7.93 -21.31
C LEU A 78 -16.00 -9.32 -21.28
N CYS A 79 -16.77 -10.32 -21.73
CA CYS A 79 -16.24 -11.68 -21.86
C CYS A 79 -15.03 -11.70 -22.79
N SER A 80 -14.06 -12.55 -22.47
CA SER A 80 -12.90 -12.79 -23.32
C SER A 80 -13.34 -13.37 -24.67
N ARG A 81 -12.50 -13.23 -25.70
CA ARG A 81 -12.78 -13.83 -27.03
C ARG A 81 -13.10 -15.32 -26.90
N GLY A 82 -14.15 -15.75 -27.61
CA GLY A 82 -14.66 -17.12 -27.52
C GLY A 82 -15.62 -17.36 -26.35
N TYR A 83 -15.97 -16.34 -25.57
CA TYR A 83 -16.94 -16.44 -24.48
C TYR A 83 -18.07 -15.43 -24.66
N VAL A 84 -19.25 -15.79 -24.14
CA VAL A 84 -20.48 -14.98 -24.21
C VAL A 84 -21.09 -14.90 -22.83
N TYR A 85 -21.58 -13.70 -22.49
CA TYR A 85 -22.25 -13.48 -21.22
C TYR A 85 -23.59 -14.21 -21.17
N ASP A 86 -23.78 -15.09 -20.17
CA ASP A 86 -25.08 -15.67 -19.87
C ASP A 86 -25.77 -14.90 -18.74
N ARG A 87 -26.95 -14.36 -19.05
CA ARG A 87 -27.77 -13.65 -18.07
C ARG A 87 -28.30 -14.54 -16.95
N ARG A 88 -28.43 -15.85 -17.17
CA ARG A 88 -28.95 -16.78 -16.15
C ARG A 88 -27.89 -17.18 -15.14
N SER A 89 -26.69 -17.56 -15.62
CA SER A 89 -25.57 -17.89 -14.74
C SER A 89 -24.82 -16.65 -14.24
N ALA A 90 -25.03 -15.48 -14.86
CA ALA A 90 -24.25 -14.25 -14.64
C ALA A 90 -22.74 -14.46 -14.85
N THR A 91 -22.37 -15.40 -15.74
CA THR A 91 -20.97 -15.74 -16.04
C THR A 91 -20.69 -15.79 -17.54
N CYS A 92 -19.42 -15.75 -17.91
CA CYS A 92 -18.96 -15.90 -19.29
C CYS A 92 -18.81 -17.37 -19.66
N GLU A 93 -19.71 -17.85 -20.51
CA GLU A 93 -19.76 -19.22 -21.00
C GLU A 93 -19.07 -19.32 -22.36
N LYS A 94 -18.45 -20.46 -22.66
CA LYS A 94 -17.75 -20.64 -23.94
C LYS A 94 -18.78 -20.64 -25.07
N GLY A 95 -18.50 -19.87 -26.11
CA GLY A 95 -19.32 -19.74 -27.30
C GLY A 95 -18.75 -20.57 -28.45
N SER A 96 -19.62 -21.29 -29.16
CA SER A 96 -19.26 -22.11 -30.33
C SER A 96 -19.93 -21.57 -31.59
N PRO A 97 -19.22 -21.37 -32.70
CA PRO A 97 -19.79 -20.89 -33.95
C PRO A 97 -20.74 -21.94 -34.56
N VAL A 98 -21.57 -21.50 -35.50
CA VAL A 98 -22.55 -22.40 -36.14
C VAL A 98 -21.80 -23.40 -37.03
N GLY A 99 -22.15 -24.67 -36.92
CA GLY A 99 -21.46 -25.79 -37.56
C GLY A 99 -20.42 -26.49 -36.67
N GLU A 100 -20.02 -25.88 -35.56
CA GLU A 100 -19.08 -26.48 -34.60
C GLU A 100 -19.77 -27.22 -33.45
N SER A 101 -18.98 -27.97 -32.68
CA SER A 101 -19.50 -28.75 -31.55
C SER A 101 -19.94 -27.86 -30.38
N CYS A 102 -21.01 -28.27 -29.71
CA CYS A 102 -21.53 -27.65 -28.49
C CYS A 102 -21.74 -28.67 -27.36
N ALA A 103 -21.08 -29.84 -27.43
CA ALA A 103 -21.23 -30.95 -26.50
C ALA A 103 -20.93 -30.60 -25.02
N GLY A 104 -20.16 -29.53 -24.78
CA GLY A 104 -19.72 -29.10 -23.45
C GLY A 104 -20.67 -28.15 -22.71
N GLY A 105 -21.93 -28.00 -23.15
CA GLY A 105 -22.83 -26.98 -22.62
C GLY A 105 -22.49 -25.57 -23.12
N GLU A 106 -21.79 -25.49 -24.25
CA GLU A 106 -21.38 -24.25 -24.90
C GLU A 106 -22.58 -23.57 -25.57
N LYS A 107 -22.57 -22.24 -25.60
CA LYS A 107 -23.62 -21.47 -26.27
C LYS A 107 -23.29 -21.25 -27.73
N CYS A 108 -24.26 -21.42 -28.62
CA CYS A 108 -24.04 -21.14 -30.04
C CYS A 108 -23.95 -19.63 -30.30
N LEU A 109 -22.90 -19.17 -30.98
CA LEU A 109 -22.59 -17.77 -31.36
C LEU A 109 -23.53 -17.19 -32.43
N SER A 110 -24.84 -17.39 -32.24
CA SER A 110 -25.91 -16.87 -33.08
C SER A 110 -27.21 -17.03 -32.31
N VAL A 111 -27.97 -15.94 -32.15
CA VAL A 111 -29.29 -15.97 -31.46
C VAL A 111 -30.27 -16.92 -32.14
N MET A 112 -30.08 -17.18 -33.43
CA MET A 112 -30.93 -18.06 -34.23
C MET A 112 -30.41 -19.50 -34.30
N ALA A 113 -29.29 -19.80 -33.63
CA ALA A 113 -28.75 -21.15 -33.53
C ALA A 113 -29.12 -21.83 -32.21
N ILE A 114 -29.24 -23.14 -32.26
CA ILE A 114 -29.47 -24.00 -31.09
C ILE A 114 -28.51 -25.19 -31.15
N CYS A 115 -28.08 -25.66 -29.99
CA CYS A 115 -27.29 -26.87 -29.89
C CYS A 115 -28.20 -28.08 -30.16
N GLN A 116 -28.02 -28.77 -31.29
CA GLN A 116 -28.76 -29.98 -31.64
C GLN A 116 -27.79 -31.08 -32.03
N ARG A 117 -27.89 -32.23 -31.34
CA ARG A 117 -26.97 -33.38 -31.52
C ARG A 117 -25.49 -32.97 -31.41
N ASP A 118 -25.19 -32.20 -30.36
CA ASP A 118 -23.84 -31.72 -30.04
C ASP A 118 -23.19 -30.82 -31.11
N VAL A 119 -23.98 -30.26 -32.03
CA VAL A 119 -23.53 -29.29 -33.04
C VAL A 119 -24.44 -28.06 -33.02
N CYS A 120 -23.84 -26.88 -33.13
CA CYS A 120 -24.58 -25.63 -33.26
C CYS A 120 -25.24 -25.55 -34.64
N GLN A 121 -26.56 -25.62 -34.69
CA GLN A 121 -27.34 -25.60 -35.93
C GLN A 121 -28.34 -24.47 -35.92
N CYS A 122 -28.56 -23.86 -37.09
CA CYS A 122 -29.62 -22.87 -37.25
C CYS A 122 -30.99 -23.49 -36.97
N GLN A 123 -31.87 -22.76 -36.29
CA GLN A 123 -33.26 -23.15 -36.15
C GLN A 123 -33.93 -23.26 -37.54
N VAL A 124 -34.98 -24.06 -37.64
CA VAL A 124 -35.64 -24.49 -38.90
C VAL A 124 -36.00 -23.33 -39.85
N PHE A 125 -36.24 -22.12 -39.32
CA PHE A 125 -36.62 -20.94 -40.10
C PHE A 125 -35.44 -20.06 -40.52
N PHE A 126 -34.20 -20.48 -40.30
CA PHE A 126 -33.00 -19.70 -40.59
C PHE A 126 -32.05 -20.52 -41.44
N ARG A 127 -31.33 -19.84 -42.34
CA ARG A 127 -30.31 -20.48 -43.18
C ARG A 127 -28.93 -20.31 -42.56
N TYR A 128 -28.07 -21.29 -42.79
CA TYR A 128 -26.66 -21.23 -42.43
C TYR A 128 -25.88 -20.48 -43.51
N VAL A 129 -25.07 -19.51 -43.11
CA VAL A 129 -24.17 -18.78 -44.00
C VAL A 129 -22.75 -19.23 -43.69
N GLU A 130 -22.21 -20.08 -44.56
CA GLU A 130 -20.94 -20.78 -44.35
C GLU A 130 -19.75 -19.83 -44.18
N GLU A 131 -19.68 -18.78 -45.01
CA GLU A 131 -18.59 -17.80 -45.00
C GLU A 131 -18.41 -17.09 -43.64
N PHE A 132 -19.51 -16.93 -42.90
CA PHE A 132 -19.51 -16.22 -41.61
C PHE A 132 -19.86 -17.12 -40.43
N GLN A 133 -20.03 -18.43 -40.68
CA GLN A 133 -20.43 -19.43 -39.68
C GLN A 133 -21.59 -18.97 -38.76
N LYS A 134 -22.60 -18.32 -39.36
CA LYS A 134 -23.74 -17.72 -38.63
C LYS A 134 -25.07 -18.08 -39.26
N CYS A 135 -26.15 -17.78 -38.55
CA CYS A 135 -27.51 -17.96 -39.06
C CYS A 135 -28.10 -16.64 -39.52
N SER A 136 -28.80 -16.66 -40.66
CA SER A 136 -29.52 -15.49 -41.18
C SER A 136 -30.95 -15.84 -41.58
N PHE A 137 -31.77 -14.82 -41.79
CA PHE A 137 -33.12 -15.02 -42.30
C PHE A 137 -33.07 -15.59 -43.74
N PRO A 138 -33.98 -16.50 -44.14
CA PRO A 138 -33.96 -17.10 -45.47
C PRO A 138 -34.11 -16.08 -46.60
N SER A 139 -34.90 -15.04 -46.37
CA SER A 139 -35.14 -13.93 -47.30
C SER A 139 -34.17 -12.76 -47.12
N GLY A 140 -33.29 -12.83 -46.12
CA GLY A 140 -32.38 -11.76 -45.75
C GLY A 140 -30.94 -12.13 -46.09
N ASN A 141 -30.25 -11.22 -46.77
CA ASN A 141 -28.85 -11.31 -47.15
C ASN A 141 -28.02 -10.56 -46.11
N VAL A 142 -26.92 -11.16 -45.68
CA VAL A 142 -25.99 -10.54 -44.72
C VAL A 142 -25.03 -9.61 -45.46
N VAL A 143 -24.29 -8.78 -44.74
CA VAL A 143 -23.31 -7.88 -45.36
C VAL A 143 -22.29 -8.71 -46.12
N GLY A 144 -22.03 -8.35 -47.39
CA GLY A 144 -21.18 -9.08 -48.33
C GLY A 144 -21.93 -9.95 -49.34
N GLU A 145 -23.18 -10.35 -49.07
CA GLU A 145 -23.97 -11.14 -50.02
C GLU A 145 -24.61 -10.25 -51.12
N ARG A 146 -24.97 -10.89 -52.25
CA ARG A 146 -25.63 -10.19 -53.38
C ARG A 146 -27.02 -9.68 -53.00
N CYS A 147 -27.43 -8.55 -53.55
CA CYS A 147 -28.76 -7.98 -53.35
C CYS A 147 -29.25 -7.31 -54.63
N ASN A 148 -30.57 -7.10 -54.71
CA ASN A 148 -31.20 -6.31 -55.77
C ASN A 148 -31.82 -5.02 -55.23
N THR A 149 -32.40 -5.09 -54.03
CA THR A 149 -33.00 -3.95 -53.33
C THR A 149 -32.53 -3.91 -51.87
N LYS A 150 -32.70 -2.76 -51.22
CA LYS A 150 -32.40 -2.58 -49.80
C LYS A 150 -33.10 -3.60 -48.91
N ASP A 151 -34.35 -3.96 -49.23
CA ASP A 151 -35.15 -4.91 -48.45
C ASP A 151 -34.59 -6.34 -48.47
N ASN A 152 -33.65 -6.64 -49.38
CA ASN A 152 -32.93 -7.91 -49.34
C ASN A 152 -31.91 -7.97 -48.20
N CYS A 153 -31.43 -6.85 -47.66
CA CYS A 153 -30.37 -6.86 -46.67
C CYS A 153 -30.94 -6.98 -45.25
N SER A 154 -30.35 -7.87 -44.45
CA SER A 154 -30.84 -8.24 -43.11
C SER A 154 -30.53 -7.19 -42.05
N ASP A 155 -29.42 -6.46 -42.21
CA ASP A 155 -29.03 -5.42 -41.26
C ASP A 155 -29.82 -4.13 -41.55
N PRO A 156 -30.50 -3.53 -40.55
CA PRO A 156 -31.31 -2.34 -40.75
C PRO A 156 -30.51 -1.10 -41.19
N ASN A 157 -29.21 -1.08 -40.92
CA ASN A 157 -28.27 -0.01 -41.29
C ASN A 157 -27.42 -0.39 -42.52
N SER A 158 -27.82 -1.42 -43.27
CA SER A 158 -27.23 -1.77 -44.56
C SER A 158 -28.10 -1.30 -45.73
N ASP A 159 -27.46 -1.17 -46.90
CA ASP A 159 -28.09 -0.85 -48.17
C ASP A 159 -27.50 -1.71 -49.29
N CYS A 160 -28.21 -1.80 -50.41
CA CYS A 160 -27.77 -2.55 -51.58
C CYS A 160 -26.85 -1.70 -52.46
N ILE A 161 -25.54 -1.72 -52.17
CA ILE A 161 -24.54 -0.89 -52.84
C ILE A 161 -23.80 -1.73 -53.88
N LYS A 162 -23.91 -1.35 -55.17
CA LYS A 162 -23.28 -2.05 -56.30
C LYS A 162 -23.69 -3.54 -56.40
N GLY A 163 -24.91 -3.87 -55.99
CA GLY A 163 -25.45 -5.22 -56.04
C GLY A 163 -25.02 -6.14 -54.90
N PHE A 164 -24.41 -5.60 -53.84
CA PHE A 164 -24.06 -6.32 -52.62
C PHE A 164 -24.57 -5.57 -51.39
N CYS A 165 -24.98 -6.31 -50.36
CA CYS A 165 -25.35 -5.71 -49.09
C CYS A 165 -24.10 -5.13 -48.44
N ALA A 166 -24.10 -3.83 -48.19
CA ALA A 166 -23.01 -3.11 -47.56
C ALA A 166 -23.58 -2.13 -46.54
N CYS A 167 -22.77 -1.70 -45.57
CA CYS A 167 -23.25 -0.69 -44.61
C CYS A 167 -23.60 0.61 -45.33
N ALA A 168 -24.74 1.19 -44.96
CA ALA A 168 -25.23 2.43 -45.54
C ALA A 168 -24.29 3.62 -45.22
N GLU A 169 -24.50 4.75 -45.89
CA GLU A 169 -23.71 5.96 -45.64
C GLU A 169 -23.76 6.38 -44.17
N GLY A 170 -22.60 6.69 -43.59
CA GLY A 170 -22.43 6.99 -42.17
C GLY A 170 -22.24 5.76 -41.27
N TYR A 171 -22.29 4.55 -41.83
CA TYR A 171 -22.05 3.29 -41.13
C TYR A 171 -20.85 2.54 -41.70
N ARG A 172 -20.26 1.66 -40.88
CA ARG A 172 -19.19 0.74 -41.25
C ARG A 172 -19.45 -0.63 -40.63
N LEU A 173 -18.76 -1.65 -41.14
CA LEU A 173 -18.77 -2.98 -40.52
C LEU A 173 -18.12 -2.90 -39.13
N LYS A 174 -18.64 -3.68 -38.18
CA LYS A 174 -17.99 -3.92 -36.89
C LYS A 174 -16.57 -4.44 -37.08
N THR A 175 -15.65 -4.02 -36.22
CA THR A 175 -14.36 -4.71 -36.10
C THR A 175 -14.51 -6.00 -35.30
N ASP A 176 -13.49 -6.86 -35.32
CA ASP A 176 -13.48 -8.07 -34.50
C ASP A 176 -13.65 -7.74 -33.00
N GLU A 177 -13.02 -6.67 -32.52
CA GLU A 177 -13.17 -6.23 -31.13
C GLU A 177 -14.60 -5.83 -30.79
N GLU A 178 -15.29 -5.12 -31.69
CA GLU A 178 -16.69 -4.70 -31.52
C GLU A 178 -17.68 -5.85 -31.64
N TYR A 179 -17.37 -6.86 -32.46
CA TYR A 179 -18.14 -8.09 -32.52
C TYR A 179 -18.15 -8.81 -31.16
N TRP A 180 -16.98 -8.93 -30.51
CA TRP A 180 -16.85 -9.62 -29.23
C TRP A 180 -17.42 -8.88 -28.02
N VAL A 181 -17.91 -7.64 -28.18
CA VAL A 181 -18.68 -6.94 -27.14
C VAL A 181 -20.02 -7.62 -26.91
N ASP A 182 -20.71 -7.99 -28.00
CA ASP A 182 -21.97 -8.72 -27.98
C ASP A 182 -22.11 -9.58 -29.25
N PRO A 183 -21.54 -10.81 -29.24
CA PRO A 183 -21.62 -11.73 -30.38
C PRO A 183 -23.05 -12.18 -30.70
N MET A 184 -24.00 -11.97 -29.78
CA MET A 184 -25.41 -12.32 -29.96
C MET A 184 -26.19 -11.23 -30.69
N ASN A 185 -25.62 -10.04 -30.87
CA ASN A 185 -26.27 -8.96 -31.58
C ASN A 185 -26.17 -9.17 -33.10
N PRO A 186 -27.30 -9.38 -33.80
CA PRO A 186 -27.30 -9.65 -35.24
C PRO A 186 -26.95 -8.42 -36.10
N LYS A 187 -26.80 -7.23 -35.51
CA LYS A 187 -26.37 -6.03 -36.24
C LYS A 187 -24.87 -6.11 -36.53
N GLU A 188 -24.50 -5.91 -37.77
CA GLU A 188 -23.14 -5.90 -38.32
C GLU A 188 -22.67 -4.48 -38.63
N CYS A 189 -23.59 -3.57 -38.93
CA CYS A 189 -23.28 -2.18 -39.26
C CYS A 189 -23.40 -1.25 -38.05
N VAL A 190 -22.30 -0.58 -37.71
CA VAL A 190 -22.19 0.42 -36.64
C VAL A 190 -21.88 1.80 -37.21
N MET A 191 -22.26 2.87 -36.50
CA MET A 191 -21.99 4.23 -36.97
C MET A 191 -20.48 4.47 -37.09
N PHE A 192 -20.04 5.24 -38.08
CA PHE A 192 -18.61 5.48 -38.32
C PHE A 192 -17.87 6.07 -37.10
N ASN A 193 -18.57 6.86 -36.30
CA ASN A 193 -18.04 7.51 -35.09
C ASN A 193 -18.14 6.65 -33.83
N SER A 194 -18.72 5.45 -33.89
CA SER A 194 -18.72 4.57 -32.72
C SER A 194 -17.33 4.00 -32.51
N SER A 195 -16.86 4.05 -31.27
CA SER A 195 -15.59 3.49 -30.85
C SER A 195 -15.74 3.01 -29.42
N LEU A 196 -15.20 1.83 -29.14
CA LEU A 196 -15.14 1.29 -27.78
C LEU A 196 -14.19 2.09 -26.90
N THR A 197 -13.14 2.66 -27.50
CA THR A 197 -12.07 3.37 -26.78
C THR A 197 -12.21 4.88 -26.81
N LEU A 198 -13.11 5.44 -27.63
CA LEU A 198 -13.30 6.89 -27.76
C LEU A 198 -14.71 7.29 -27.35
N CYS A 199 -14.84 8.23 -26.41
CA CYS A 199 -16.08 8.93 -26.11
C CYS A 199 -15.96 10.39 -26.57
N LYS A 200 -16.81 10.82 -27.52
CA LYS A 200 -16.80 12.18 -28.09
C LYS A 200 -15.39 12.61 -28.56
N GLY A 201 -14.65 11.68 -29.17
CA GLY A 201 -13.29 11.92 -29.68
C GLY A 201 -12.18 11.94 -28.62
N LYS A 202 -12.49 11.72 -27.34
CA LYS A 202 -11.48 11.55 -26.28
C LYS A 202 -11.27 10.08 -25.97
N LEU A 203 -10.02 9.66 -25.80
CA LEU A 203 -9.71 8.31 -25.33
C LEU A 203 -10.28 8.11 -23.93
N VAL A 204 -11.06 7.05 -23.79
CA VAL A 204 -11.51 6.53 -22.51
C VAL A 204 -10.29 5.81 -21.94
N THR A 205 -9.51 6.52 -21.12
CA THR A 205 -8.46 5.91 -20.32
C THR A 205 -9.08 5.31 -19.07
N PRO A 206 -8.50 4.23 -18.50
CA PRO A 206 -8.95 3.71 -17.22
C PRO A 206 -9.01 4.89 -16.27
N ASN A 207 -10.12 5.01 -15.52
CA ASN A 207 -10.10 5.94 -14.39
C ASN A 207 -8.82 5.59 -13.60
N PRO A 208 -7.99 6.59 -13.25
CA PRO A 208 -6.79 6.31 -12.46
C PRO A 208 -7.20 5.40 -11.29
N PRO A 209 -6.42 4.35 -10.98
CA PRO A 209 -6.77 3.43 -9.92
C PRO A 209 -7.17 4.24 -8.69
N ALA A 210 -8.24 3.80 -8.01
CA ALA A 210 -8.78 4.46 -6.82
C ALA A 210 -7.64 5.03 -5.98
N ASP A 211 -7.73 6.31 -5.61
CA ASP A 211 -6.66 7.05 -4.93
C ASP A 211 -5.93 6.13 -3.94
N LEU A 212 -4.66 5.82 -4.25
CA LEU A 212 -3.87 4.86 -3.49
C LEU A 212 -3.97 5.17 -1.98
N ILE A 213 -4.15 4.14 -1.15
CA ILE A 213 -4.39 4.29 0.28
C ILE A 213 -3.19 5.02 0.93
N PRO A 214 -3.42 6.15 1.62
CA PRO A 214 -2.35 6.89 2.28
C PRO A 214 -1.56 6.07 3.29
N ALA A 215 -0.29 6.39 3.48
CA ALA A 215 0.51 5.78 4.53
C ALA A 215 -0.12 6.05 5.92
N GLY A 216 -0.19 5.04 6.78
CA GLY A 216 -0.84 5.08 8.10
C GLY A 216 -2.31 4.62 8.09
N GLU A 217 -2.93 4.45 6.93
CA GLU A 217 -4.30 3.97 6.80
C GLU A 217 -4.38 2.43 6.67
N PRO A 218 -5.52 1.81 7.03
CA PRO A 218 -5.68 0.37 6.96
C PRO A 218 -5.77 -0.13 5.52
N CYS A 219 -5.17 -1.29 5.26
CA CYS A 219 -5.15 -1.96 3.96
C CYS A 219 -5.52 -3.45 4.10
N THR A 220 -6.07 -4.02 3.03
CA THR A 220 -6.57 -5.41 2.98
C THR A 220 -5.83 -6.26 1.95
N GLY A 221 -4.69 -5.78 1.44
CA GLY A 221 -3.91 -6.51 0.45
C GLY A 221 -2.71 -5.73 -0.08
N PRO A 222 -1.80 -6.43 -0.78
CA PRO A 222 -0.65 -5.80 -1.42
C PRO A 222 -1.08 -4.86 -2.57
N ASN A 223 -0.25 -3.86 -2.90
CA ASN A 223 -0.46 -2.89 -3.97
C ASN A 223 -1.66 -1.93 -3.81
N GLN A 224 -2.21 -1.80 -2.60
CA GLN A 224 -3.29 -0.84 -2.32
C GLN A 224 -2.76 0.52 -1.85
N CYS A 225 -1.52 0.57 -1.34
CA CYS A 225 -0.93 1.74 -0.71
C CYS A 225 -0.31 2.71 -1.72
N VAL A 226 -0.10 3.97 -1.29
CA VAL A 226 0.70 4.97 -2.03
C VAL A 226 2.07 4.44 -2.43
N SER A 227 2.69 5.03 -3.44
CA SER A 227 4.04 4.64 -3.90
C SER A 227 5.04 4.62 -2.73
N GLN A 228 5.93 3.63 -2.72
CA GLN A 228 6.95 3.41 -1.67
C GLN A 228 6.34 3.06 -0.29
N ALA A 229 5.09 2.57 -0.27
CA ALA A 229 4.47 1.96 0.89
C ALA A 229 4.04 0.52 0.59
N TYR A 230 4.14 -0.33 1.60
CA TYR A 230 3.66 -1.70 1.58
C TYR A 230 2.60 -1.92 2.66
N CYS A 231 1.71 -2.89 2.42
CA CYS A 231 0.73 -3.29 3.41
C CYS A 231 1.36 -4.27 4.38
N THR A 232 1.32 -4.00 5.69
CA THR A 232 1.97 -4.86 6.70
C THR A 232 1.35 -6.24 6.85
N ALA A 233 0.09 -6.43 6.43
CA ALA A 233 -0.59 -7.72 6.47
C ALA A 233 -1.65 -7.82 5.36
N ASN A 234 -1.85 -9.02 4.82
CA ASN A 234 -2.71 -9.24 3.65
C ASN A 234 -4.23 -9.20 3.93
N ILE A 235 -4.68 -9.11 5.19
CA ILE A 235 -6.14 -9.18 5.53
C ILE A 235 -6.54 -8.08 6.55
N SER A 236 -5.59 -7.34 7.10
CA SER A 236 -5.84 -6.25 8.07
C SER A 236 -4.53 -5.51 8.39
N GLY A 237 -3.82 -5.08 7.35
CA GLY A 237 -2.57 -4.35 7.47
C GLY A 237 -2.78 -2.86 7.66
N VAL A 238 -1.67 -2.16 7.82
CA VAL A 238 -1.57 -0.69 7.73
C VAL A 238 -0.52 -0.37 6.67
N CYS A 239 -0.82 0.59 5.80
CA CYS A 239 0.14 1.06 4.79
C CYS A 239 1.34 1.69 5.49
N THR A 240 2.52 1.08 5.34
CA THR A 240 3.76 1.52 5.98
C THR A 240 4.78 1.83 4.90
N CYS A 241 5.48 2.97 5.03
CA CYS A 241 6.53 3.34 4.09
C CYS A 241 7.71 2.37 4.17
N ASP A 242 8.39 2.19 3.04
CA ASP A 242 9.62 1.40 2.94
C ASP A 242 10.75 1.98 3.82
N SER A 243 11.83 1.22 4.00
CA SER A 243 12.95 1.57 4.90
C SER A 243 13.58 2.94 4.61
N GLU A 244 13.57 3.38 3.35
CA GLU A 244 14.17 4.65 2.92
C GLU A 244 13.24 5.85 3.03
N HIS A 245 11.96 5.64 3.37
CA HIS A 245 10.93 6.67 3.37
C HIS A 245 10.26 6.80 4.74
N TYR A 246 9.64 7.96 4.97
CA TYR A 246 8.84 8.23 6.15
C TYR A 246 7.45 8.74 5.76
N ASN A 247 6.49 8.56 6.65
CA ASN A 247 5.12 9.02 6.44
C ASN A 247 5.03 10.54 6.66
N ASP A 248 4.89 11.30 5.57
CA ASP A 248 4.58 12.72 5.56
C ASP A 248 3.11 12.93 5.16
N LYS A 249 2.24 13.03 6.16
CA LYS A 249 0.80 13.32 5.99
C LYS A 249 0.10 12.39 4.99
N GLY A 250 0.41 11.10 5.07
CA GLY A 250 -0.19 10.07 4.22
C GLY A 250 0.57 9.79 2.92
N LYS A 251 1.69 10.47 2.65
CA LYS A 251 2.60 10.16 1.54
C LYS A 251 3.92 9.65 2.08
N CYS A 252 4.60 8.79 1.33
CA CYS A 252 5.97 8.40 1.65
C CYS A 252 6.93 9.40 1.02
N GLY A 253 7.67 10.13 1.87
CA GLY A 253 8.74 11.04 1.46
C GLY A 253 10.09 10.49 1.87
N ASP A 254 11.16 10.93 1.19
CA ASP A 254 12.52 10.50 1.49
C ASP A 254 12.90 10.81 2.95
N ARG A 255 13.57 9.87 3.62
CA ARG A 255 14.10 10.12 4.96
C ARG A 255 15.09 11.28 4.97
N ARG A 256 15.03 12.04 6.05
CA ARG A 256 15.86 13.22 6.28
C ARG A 256 17.28 12.80 6.63
N VAL A 257 18.25 13.35 5.91
CA VAL A 257 19.68 13.10 6.12
C VAL A 257 20.13 13.52 7.52
N ALA A 258 21.16 12.87 8.04
CA ALA A 258 21.80 13.26 9.30
C ALA A 258 22.26 14.74 9.25
N GLY A 259 22.13 15.46 10.37
CA GLY A 259 22.41 16.90 10.46
C GLY A 259 21.33 17.82 9.90
N SER A 260 20.27 17.29 9.26
CA SER A 260 19.15 18.10 8.76
C SER A 260 18.04 18.29 9.79
N THR A 261 17.19 19.31 9.59
CA THR A 261 16.08 19.61 10.49
C THR A 261 14.94 18.58 10.35
N CYS A 262 14.46 18.06 11.47
CA CYS A 262 13.34 17.15 11.60
C CYS A 262 12.20 17.75 12.42
N PHE A 263 10.97 17.25 12.24
CA PHE A 263 9.77 17.75 12.93
C PHE A 263 9.14 16.73 13.89
N GLY A 264 9.77 15.57 14.05
CA GLY A 264 9.29 14.48 14.89
C GLY A 264 10.13 13.23 14.70
N THR A 265 9.90 12.24 15.55
CA THR A 265 10.61 10.96 15.53
C THR A 265 10.35 10.18 14.24
N GLY A 266 11.29 9.33 13.85
CA GLY A 266 11.15 8.43 12.69
C GLY A 266 11.22 9.07 11.30
N GLN A 267 11.52 10.38 11.20
CA GLN A 267 11.71 11.07 9.91
C GLN A 267 13.13 10.92 9.33
N CYS A 268 14.10 10.59 10.19
CA CYS A 268 15.51 10.61 9.84
C CYS A 268 15.97 9.29 9.20
N VAL A 269 17.12 9.32 8.51
CA VAL A 269 17.77 8.14 7.90
C VAL A 269 18.04 7.03 8.92
N VAL A 270 18.31 5.82 8.43
CA VAL A 270 18.62 4.67 9.29
C VAL A 270 19.76 5.00 10.26
N ASN A 271 19.66 4.51 11.50
CA ASN A 271 20.60 4.77 12.60
C ASN A 271 20.70 6.24 13.03
N SER A 272 19.73 7.09 12.68
CA SER A 272 19.56 8.43 13.23
C SER A 272 18.20 8.60 13.89
N GLU A 273 18.07 9.59 14.76
CA GLU A 273 16.81 9.96 15.40
C GLU A 273 16.72 11.48 15.51
N CYS A 274 15.50 12.01 15.55
CA CYS A 274 15.31 13.43 15.79
C CYS A 274 15.72 13.78 17.22
N SER A 275 16.52 14.84 17.39
CA SER A 275 17.05 15.25 18.70
C SER A 275 15.98 15.54 19.76
N SER A 276 14.75 15.82 19.33
CA SER A 276 13.58 15.85 20.20
C SER A 276 12.33 15.29 19.53
N THR A 277 11.34 14.91 20.33
CA THR A 277 10.04 14.42 19.84
C THR A 277 9.19 15.50 19.17
N MET A 278 9.47 16.78 19.43
CA MET A 278 8.76 17.94 18.84
C MET A 278 9.50 18.53 17.63
N GLY A 279 10.60 17.90 17.20
CA GLY A 279 11.46 18.41 16.14
C GLY A 279 12.82 18.88 16.64
N GLY A 280 13.76 19.09 15.71
CA GLY A 280 15.16 19.36 16.02
C GLY A 280 16.05 19.02 14.84
N THR A 281 17.17 18.37 15.10
CA THR A 281 18.12 17.91 14.09
C THR A 281 18.18 16.38 14.10
N CYS A 282 18.36 15.76 12.94
CA CYS A 282 18.58 14.33 12.83
C CYS A 282 19.99 13.98 13.31
N ASP A 283 20.09 13.45 14.53
CA ASP A 283 21.34 13.08 15.15
C ASP A 283 21.57 11.57 15.01
N CYS A 284 22.82 11.17 14.77
CA CYS A 284 23.17 9.75 14.75
C CYS A 284 22.98 9.13 16.14
N ARG A 285 22.48 7.90 16.17
CA ARG A 285 22.36 7.13 17.42
C ARG A 285 23.75 6.78 17.95
N SER A 286 23.86 6.56 19.26
CA SER A 286 25.11 6.11 19.90
C SER A 286 25.70 4.90 19.17
N GLY A 287 27.02 4.95 18.92
CA GLY A 287 27.74 3.99 18.09
C GLY A 287 27.79 4.33 16.59
N TYR A 288 27.21 5.46 16.16
CA TYR A 288 27.28 5.94 14.78
C TYR A 288 27.70 7.42 14.72
N TYR A 289 28.38 7.81 13.66
CA TYR A 289 28.74 9.20 13.37
C TYR A 289 28.24 9.65 12.00
N GLU A 290 28.11 10.96 11.82
CA GLU A 290 27.65 11.55 10.57
C GLU A 290 28.78 11.59 9.54
N SER A 291 28.49 11.08 8.34
CA SER A 291 29.41 11.17 7.21
C SER A 291 28.64 11.35 5.91
N GLY A 292 28.48 12.60 5.47
CA GLY A 292 27.86 12.91 4.18
C GLY A 292 26.35 12.72 4.17
N GLY A 293 25.69 13.04 5.29
CA GLY A 293 24.24 12.94 5.47
C GLY A 293 23.72 11.55 5.86
N ILE A 294 24.61 10.58 6.08
CA ILE A 294 24.27 9.25 6.57
C ILE A 294 24.98 8.97 7.90
N CYS A 295 24.39 8.08 8.71
CA CYS A 295 25.00 7.61 9.96
C CYS A 295 25.73 6.29 9.72
N VAL A 296 27.05 6.34 9.85
CA VAL A 296 27.96 5.20 9.67
C VAL A 296 28.52 4.78 11.02
N GLU A 297 28.91 3.51 11.16
CA GLU A 297 29.42 2.99 12.44
C GLU A 297 30.65 3.76 12.93
N ALA A 298 30.65 4.11 14.21
CA ALA A 298 31.74 4.81 14.86
C ALA A 298 33.05 3.99 14.87
N ILE A 299 34.16 4.70 14.69
CA ILE A 299 35.49 4.11 14.54
C ILE A 299 36.03 3.69 15.91
N TRP A 300 36.50 2.44 15.99
CA TRP A 300 36.94 1.84 17.24
C TRP A 300 38.28 2.45 17.70
N PRO A 301 38.62 2.37 19.00
CA PRO A 301 39.91 2.85 19.48
C PRO A 301 41.06 2.18 18.75
N THR A 302 42.19 2.88 18.59
CA THR A 302 43.39 2.43 17.84
C THR A 302 43.22 2.28 16.33
N LYS A 303 42.03 2.59 15.77
CA LYS A 303 41.79 2.59 14.32
C LYS A 303 41.98 3.98 13.70
N PRO A 304 42.40 4.04 12.43
CA PRO A 304 42.67 5.32 11.76
C PRO A 304 41.40 6.14 11.59
N CYS A 305 41.52 7.44 11.80
CA CYS A 305 40.45 8.43 11.66
C CYS A 305 41.00 9.67 10.93
N THR A 306 40.10 10.53 10.46
CA THR A 306 40.45 11.69 9.63
C THR A 306 39.92 13.01 10.17
N ALA A 307 38.90 12.96 11.03
CA ALA A 307 38.25 14.13 11.59
C ALA A 307 37.74 13.85 13.01
N TYR A 308 37.48 14.92 13.74
CA TYR A 308 36.87 14.87 15.07
C TYR A 308 35.46 14.28 15.02
N GLY A 309 35.04 13.60 16.10
CA GLY A 309 33.70 13.03 16.26
C GLY A 309 33.41 11.76 15.44
N GLN A 310 34.42 11.16 14.81
CA GLN A 310 34.27 9.89 14.06
C GLN A 310 34.37 8.64 14.95
N CYS A 311 34.90 8.80 16.17
CA CYS A 311 35.25 7.71 17.05
C CYS A 311 34.07 7.29 17.94
N VAL A 312 34.15 6.09 18.52
CA VAL A 312 33.17 5.60 19.52
C VAL A 312 33.07 6.55 20.72
N ASP A 313 31.98 6.42 21.48
CA ASP A 313 31.76 7.22 22.70
C ASP A 313 32.99 7.18 23.64
N ASN A 314 33.36 8.34 24.17
CA ASN A 314 34.57 8.57 24.98
C ASN A 314 35.91 8.33 24.26
N ALA A 315 35.93 8.39 22.93
CA ALA A 315 37.15 8.49 22.12
C ALA A 315 37.11 9.72 21.22
N GLU A 316 38.29 10.21 20.84
CA GLU A 316 38.43 11.32 19.90
C GLU A 316 39.57 11.06 18.91
N CYS A 317 39.44 11.62 17.72
CA CYS A 317 40.46 11.48 16.69
C CYS A 317 41.66 12.39 16.99
N GLY A 318 42.86 11.82 17.10
CA GLY A 318 44.11 12.56 17.21
C GLY A 318 44.54 13.19 15.88
N VAL A 319 43.73 14.10 15.32
CA VAL A 319 43.96 14.75 14.03
C VAL A 319 45.31 15.49 14.04
N GLY A 320 46.23 15.09 13.17
CA GLY A 320 47.55 15.69 13.06
C GLY A 320 48.61 15.21 14.07
N THR A 321 48.24 14.36 15.03
CA THR A 321 49.19 13.71 15.96
C THR A 321 49.31 12.22 15.66
N SER A 322 48.26 11.45 15.95
CA SER A 322 48.19 9.99 15.77
C SER A 322 47.40 9.60 14.51
N ASN A 323 46.45 10.45 14.08
CA ASN A 323 45.40 10.14 13.09
C ASN A 323 44.66 8.84 13.40
N VAL A 324 44.52 8.55 14.69
CA VAL A 324 43.90 7.35 15.23
C VAL A 324 42.92 7.76 16.34
N CYS A 325 41.87 6.97 16.52
CA CYS A 325 40.92 7.16 17.62
C CYS A 325 41.59 6.81 18.95
N ASP A 326 41.81 7.83 19.78
CA ASP A 326 42.40 7.72 21.11
C ASP A 326 41.28 7.89 22.16
N CYS A 327 41.28 7.05 23.20
CA CYS A 327 40.31 7.20 24.28
C CYS A 327 40.58 8.51 25.05
N ASN A 328 39.51 9.20 25.44
CA ASN A 328 39.58 10.41 26.24
C ASN A 328 40.20 10.12 27.61
N GLU A 329 40.68 11.18 28.28
CA GLU A 329 41.23 11.07 29.63
C GLU A 329 40.25 10.39 30.59
N GLY A 330 40.75 9.43 31.38
CA GLY A 330 39.92 8.59 32.24
C GLY A 330 39.36 7.33 31.57
N PHE A 331 39.67 7.08 30.29
CA PHE A 331 39.29 5.86 29.58
C PHE A 331 40.49 5.16 28.92
N PHE A 332 40.43 3.83 28.79
CA PHE A 332 41.41 3.01 28.09
C PHE A 332 40.76 2.20 26.96
N ALA A 333 41.54 1.93 25.92
CA ALA A 333 41.09 1.19 24.75
C ALA A 333 40.93 -0.31 25.05
N ASN A 334 39.75 -0.87 24.78
CA ASN A 334 39.50 -2.30 24.80
C ASN A 334 38.76 -2.73 23.55
N VAL A 335 39.49 -3.30 22.59
CA VAL A 335 39.03 -3.90 21.32
C VAL A 335 38.05 -3.04 20.51
N SER A 336 36.81 -2.88 20.97
CA SER A 336 35.72 -2.16 20.32
C SER A 336 35.20 -0.93 21.08
N MET A 337 35.64 -0.64 22.31
CA MET A 337 35.15 0.50 23.09
C MET A 337 36.20 1.10 24.03
N CYS A 338 35.93 2.30 24.53
CA CYS A 338 36.70 2.94 25.60
C CYS A 338 36.04 2.64 26.95
N HIS A 339 36.75 1.92 27.83
CA HIS A 339 36.30 1.66 29.20
C HIS A 339 36.97 2.61 30.16
N GLU A 340 36.30 2.92 31.27
CA GLU A 340 36.91 3.69 32.35
C GLU A 340 38.20 3.03 32.86
N VAL A 341 39.22 3.84 33.14
CA VAL A 341 40.50 3.37 33.69
C VAL A 341 40.32 2.66 35.02
N ILE A 342 41.15 1.65 35.25
CA ILE A 342 41.05 0.75 36.40
C ILE A 342 41.72 1.39 37.62
N PRO A 343 41.00 1.56 38.75
CA PRO A 343 41.58 2.12 39.96
C PRO A 343 42.63 1.19 40.61
N PRO A 344 43.51 1.73 41.48
CA PRO A 344 44.57 0.97 42.12
C PRO A 344 44.02 -0.18 42.99
N GLY A 345 44.68 -1.34 42.94
CA GLY A 345 44.31 -2.54 43.68
C GLY A 345 43.30 -3.45 42.97
N LEU A 346 42.80 -3.06 41.79
CA LEU A 346 41.96 -3.91 40.95
C LEU A 346 42.77 -4.65 39.88
N PRO A 347 42.24 -5.79 39.38
CA PRO A 347 42.93 -6.60 38.38
C PRO A 347 43.01 -5.89 37.03
N CYS A 348 44.12 -6.06 36.34
CA CYS A 348 44.38 -5.53 35.01
C CYS A 348 45.06 -6.61 34.15
N SER A 349 44.96 -6.46 32.83
CA SER A 349 45.48 -7.44 31.85
C SER A 349 46.65 -6.91 31.03
N GLY A 350 46.94 -5.61 31.09
CA GLY A 350 48.01 -4.99 30.32
C GLY A 350 48.32 -3.56 30.75
N ALA A 351 49.41 -3.02 30.22
CA ALA A 351 49.83 -1.64 30.45
C ALA A 351 48.79 -0.64 29.91
N GLY A 352 48.67 0.52 30.57
CA GLY A 352 47.78 1.61 30.16
C GLY A 352 46.30 1.44 30.51
N GLN A 353 45.92 0.37 31.23
CA GLN A 353 44.54 0.16 31.68
C GLN A 353 44.24 0.86 33.02
N CYS A 354 45.27 1.17 33.80
CA CYS A 354 45.13 1.75 35.13
C CYS A 354 44.98 3.29 35.08
N VAL A 355 44.48 3.87 36.16
CA VAL A 355 44.46 5.34 36.36
C VAL A 355 45.84 5.97 36.13
N THR A 356 45.89 7.27 35.83
CA THR A 356 47.14 8.02 35.69
C THR A 356 48.04 7.83 36.91
N GLN A 357 49.35 7.68 36.69
CA GLN A 357 50.35 7.38 37.72
C GLN A 357 50.17 6.00 38.40
N ALA A 358 49.61 5.02 37.68
CA ALA A 358 49.56 3.63 38.07
C ALA A 358 49.91 2.69 36.90
N GLN A 359 50.59 1.59 37.21
CA GLN A 359 50.98 0.55 36.25
C GLN A 359 50.37 -0.80 36.60
N CYS A 360 50.14 -1.61 35.57
CA CYS A 360 49.67 -2.99 35.74
C CYS A 360 50.85 -3.90 36.09
N LEU A 361 50.98 -4.22 37.39
CA LEU A 361 52.06 -5.06 37.91
C LEU A 361 51.46 -6.34 38.52
N ASP A 362 51.95 -7.49 38.06
CA ASP A 362 51.46 -8.82 38.47
C ASP A 362 49.94 -9.00 38.26
N GLY A 363 49.38 -8.35 37.23
CA GLY A 363 47.94 -8.38 36.95
C GLY A 363 47.09 -7.52 37.87
N VAL A 364 47.68 -6.58 38.63
CA VAL A 364 46.98 -5.64 39.51
C VAL A 364 47.51 -4.22 39.29
N CYS A 365 46.62 -3.23 39.26
CA CYS A 365 47.02 -1.82 39.17
C CYS A 365 47.71 -1.35 40.46
N ARG A 366 48.97 -0.93 40.37
CA ARG A 366 49.76 -0.37 41.49
C ARG A 366 50.20 1.05 41.13
N CYS A 367 50.12 1.98 42.09
CA CYS A 367 50.62 3.34 41.89
C CYS A 367 52.13 3.35 41.63
N ASP A 368 52.58 4.29 40.81
CA ASP A 368 53.99 4.53 40.53
C ASP A 368 54.74 5.01 41.78
N GLU A 369 56.07 4.89 41.78
CA GLU A 369 56.90 5.32 42.92
C GLU A 369 56.65 6.79 43.30
N GLY A 370 56.33 7.04 44.57
CA GLY A 370 56.00 8.38 45.08
C GLY A 370 54.50 8.73 45.04
N PHE A 371 53.66 7.87 44.46
CA PHE A 371 52.20 8.01 44.48
C PHE A 371 51.56 6.90 45.33
N TYR A 372 50.50 7.23 46.06
CA TYR A 372 49.80 6.28 46.93
C TYR A 372 48.29 6.33 46.69
N SER A 373 47.65 5.19 46.87
CA SER A 373 46.20 5.09 46.81
C SER A 373 45.62 5.31 48.21
N PHE A 374 44.92 6.42 48.43
CA PHE A 374 44.33 6.72 49.73
C PHE A 374 43.21 5.72 50.05
N ARG A 375 43.48 4.76 50.94
CA ARG A 375 42.42 4.20 51.78
C ARG A 375 42.26 5.14 52.97
N SER A 376 41.13 5.81 53.09
CA SER A 376 40.81 6.52 54.34
C SER A 376 41.00 5.54 55.52
N PRO A 377 41.83 5.85 56.52
CA PRO A 377 41.86 5.02 57.72
C PRO A 377 40.48 5.10 58.39
N PRO A 378 39.95 4.00 58.95
CA PRO A 378 38.79 4.11 59.82
C PRO A 378 39.14 5.05 60.96
N ALA A 379 38.27 6.03 61.21
CA ALA A 379 38.43 6.98 62.31
C ALA A 379 38.77 6.25 63.62
N PRO A 380 39.75 6.69 64.41
CA PRO A 380 40.07 6.04 65.67
C PRO A 380 38.98 6.39 66.68
N GLY A 381 37.96 5.52 66.85
CA GLY A 381 37.01 5.71 67.94
C GLY A 381 35.66 4.98 67.95
N SER A 382 35.27 4.18 66.96
CA SER A 382 33.95 3.51 67.01
C SER A 382 34.04 2.02 67.33
N ARG A 383 33.59 1.67 68.54
CA ARG A 383 33.25 0.29 68.92
C ARG A 383 32.14 -0.22 67.99
N ALA A 384 32.42 -1.36 67.34
CA ALA A 384 31.52 -2.42 66.90
C ALA A 384 30.08 -2.05 66.46
N ALA A 385 29.83 -2.15 65.14
CA ALA A 385 28.57 -2.66 64.59
C ALA A 385 28.86 -3.35 63.23
N PRO A 386 28.23 -4.51 62.91
CA PRO A 386 28.48 -5.23 61.67
C PRO A 386 27.44 -4.86 60.62
N LEU A 387 27.81 -4.06 59.62
CA LEU A 387 27.09 -3.99 58.35
C LEU A 387 28.10 -3.71 57.24
N MET A 388 28.02 -4.52 56.19
CA MET A 388 28.79 -4.41 54.95
C MET A 388 28.70 -2.97 54.40
N SER A 389 29.75 -2.19 54.60
CA SER A 389 30.03 -1.00 53.80
C SER A 389 31.39 -1.22 53.15
N VAL A 390 31.34 -1.72 51.91
CA VAL A 390 32.49 -1.69 51.02
C VAL A 390 32.80 -0.21 50.80
N CYS A 391 33.88 0.27 51.40
CA CYS A 391 34.40 1.60 51.09
C CYS A 391 34.73 1.64 49.59
N PRO A 392 34.44 2.74 48.87
CA PRO A 392 34.87 2.86 47.48
C PRO A 392 36.39 2.72 47.41
N ALA A 393 36.87 1.99 46.41
CA ALA A 393 38.29 1.91 46.11
C ALA A 393 38.83 3.34 45.85
N PRO A 394 40.10 3.63 46.20
CA PRO A 394 40.73 4.89 45.80
C PRO A 394 40.57 5.11 44.30
N SER A 395 39.99 6.22 43.88
CA SER A 395 39.75 6.54 42.46
C SER A 395 40.98 7.11 41.75
N ALA A 396 42.05 7.43 42.48
CA ALA A 396 43.27 8.02 41.94
C ALA A 396 44.52 7.67 42.77
N CYS A 397 45.69 7.83 42.15
CA CYS A 397 46.99 7.82 42.81
C CYS A 397 47.41 9.29 43.05
N GLU A 398 47.57 9.71 44.30
CA GLU A 398 47.95 11.08 44.64
C GLU A 398 49.39 11.16 45.14
N TRP A 399 50.06 12.28 44.86
CA TRP A 399 51.43 12.56 45.30
C TRP A 399 51.43 13.07 46.74
N GLN A 400 52.21 12.44 47.62
CA GLN A 400 52.48 13.01 48.95
C GLN A 400 53.75 13.85 48.92
N LEU A 401 53.65 15.10 49.39
CA LEU A 401 54.81 15.87 49.82
C LEU A 401 55.57 15.08 50.89
N PRO A 402 56.91 14.96 50.81
CA PRO A 402 57.69 14.32 51.85
C PRO A 402 57.42 15.02 53.18
N SER A 403 57.12 14.23 54.23
CA SER A 403 56.72 14.66 55.58
C SER A 403 57.77 15.45 56.37
N ASN A 404 58.74 16.10 55.71
CA ASN A 404 59.85 16.83 56.30
C ASN A 404 59.94 18.29 55.82
N VAL A 405 58.79 18.97 55.70
CA VAL A 405 58.76 20.43 55.79
C VAL A 405 58.03 20.79 57.08
N PRO A 406 58.68 21.49 58.04
CA PRO A 406 57.99 21.99 59.22
C PRO A 406 57.01 23.07 58.77
N VAL A 407 55.75 22.70 58.57
CA VAL A 407 54.65 23.67 58.50
C VAL A 407 54.47 24.20 59.92
N THR A 408 54.91 25.44 60.14
CA THR A 408 54.52 26.21 61.32
C THR A 408 52.99 26.25 61.37
N LEU A 409 52.42 25.62 62.40
CA LEU A 409 51.00 25.72 62.74
C LEU A 409 50.63 27.21 62.91
N ALA A 410 49.94 27.77 61.93
CA ALA A 410 48.98 28.82 62.18
C ALA A 410 47.66 28.12 62.54
N THR A 411 47.29 28.21 63.81
CA THR A 411 45.98 27.82 64.32
C THR A 411 44.88 28.59 63.60
N PHE A 412 44.02 27.91 62.87
CA PHE A 412 42.67 28.39 62.58
C PHE A 412 41.68 27.31 63.00
N GLU A 413 40.87 27.66 64.00
CA GLU A 413 39.73 26.89 64.50
C GLU A 413 38.63 26.88 63.44
N SER A 414 38.13 25.70 63.05
CA SER A 414 36.70 25.31 63.06
C SER A 414 36.44 24.06 62.21
N PRO A 415 35.49 23.18 62.61
CA PRO A 415 35.20 21.92 61.92
C PRO A 415 34.15 22.10 60.82
N ILE A 416 34.36 21.50 59.65
CA ILE A 416 33.33 21.38 58.61
C ILE A 416 32.87 19.92 58.56
N ASP A 417 31.64 19.70 59.01
CA ASP A 417 30.86 18.49 58.85
C ASP A 417 30.62 18.18 57.37
N CYS A 418 30.91 16.95 56.94
CA CYS A 418 30.50 16.42 55.64
C CYS A 418 29.24 15.58 55.81
N ALA A 419 28.07 16.19 55.64
CA ALA A 419 26.83 15.47 55.36
C ALA A 419 25.93 16.32 54.45
N ASN A 420 25.50 15.70 53.34
CA ASN A 420 24.54 16.17 52.32
C ASN A 420 25.11 17.03 51.18
N VAL A 421 25.46 16.37 50.07
CA VAL A 421 25.12 16.88 48.73
C VAL A 421 24.70 15.70 47.84
N ALA A 422 23.40 15.60 47.57
CA ALA A 422 22.86 14.91 46.41
C ALA A 422 22.81 15.92 45.23
N PRO A 423 22.96 15.50 43.98
CA PRO A 423 22.80 16.41 42.85
C PRO A 423 21.32 16.48 42.45
N THR A 424 20.71 17.66 42.64
CA THR A 424 19.51 18.05 41.91
C THR A 424 19.91 19.01 40.78
N PHE A 425 19.55 18.62 39.56
CA PHE A 425 19.52 19.49 38.40
C PHE A 425 18.60 20.68 38.65
N SER A 426 19.04 21.89 38.27
CA SER A 426 18.14 23.00 37.96
C SER A 426 18.66 23.75 36.73
N ALA A 427 17.76 23.99 35.79
CA ALA A 427 18.00 24.72 34.57
C ALA A 427 17.80 26.23 34.79
N SER A 428 18.67 26.99 34.11
CA SER A 428 18.45 28.30 33.46
C SER A 428 18.02 29.53 34.29
N ALA A 429 18.84 30.60 34.21
CA ALA A 429 18.46 31.87 33.56
C ALA A 429 19.64 32.86 33.53
N PHE A 430 20.11 33.21 32.33
CA PHE A 430 20.95 34.38 32.06
C PHE A 430 20.12 35.41 31.29
N SER A 431 20.38 36.68 31.59
CA SER A 431 19.56 37.86 31.31
C SER A 431 19.50 38.30 29.83
N LEU A 432 18.35 38.87 29.42
CA LEU A 432 18.19 39.74 28.25
C LEU A 432 18.07 41.21 28.70
N PRO A 433 18.51 42.20 27.89
CA PRO A 433 18.47 43.61 28.24
C PRO A 433 17.19 44.33 27.79
N LYS A 434 16.76 45.26 28.66
CA LYS A 434 15.99 46.52 28.45
C LYS A 434 15.22 46.75 27.13
N GLU A 435 13.92 46.99 27.31
CA GLU A 435 13.01 47.71 26.40
C GLU A 435 13.48 49.13 26.06
N PRO A 436 13.01 49.65 24.91
CA PRO A 436 12.54 51.02 24.82
C PRO A 436 11.02 51.08 24.57
N THR A 437 10.38 51.99 25.29
CA THR A 437 8.99 52.41 25.14
C THR A 437 8.77 53.12 23.80
N LEU A 438 7.68 52.80 23.09
CA LEU A 438 7.18 53.64 22.00
C LEU A 438 5.65 53.69 22.01
N SER A 439 5.17 54.92 22.18
CA SER A 439 3.78 55.32 22.30
C SER A 439 3.05 55.25 20.96
N VAL A 440 1.85 54.69 20.96
CA VAL A 440 0.89 54.77 19.85
C VAL A 440 0.08 56.06 20.01
N ILE A 441 0.24 56.99 19.07
CA ILE A 441 -0.66 58.13 18.86
C ILE A 441 -1.65 57.74 17.77
N LEU A 442 -2.93 57.64 18.14
CA LEU A 442 -4.07 57.64 17.24
C LEU A 442 -4.31 59.06 16.74
N ILE A 443 -4.30 59.27 15.42
CA ILE A 443 -4.90 60.46 14.80
C ILE A 443 -6.09 60.00 13.98
N PHE A 444 -7.28 60.39 14.45
CA PHE A 444 -8.48 60.56 13.64
C PHE A 444 -8.42 61.94 12.98
N THR A 445 -8.50 61.97 11.65
CA THR A 445 -9.29 62.90 10.83
C THR A 445 -9.30 62.40 9.39
#